data_AF-A0A7C5KN79-F1
#
_entry.id   AF-A0A7C5KN79-F1
#
_cell.length_a   1.000
_cell.length_b   1.000
_cell.length_c   1.000
_cell.angle_alpha   90.00
_cell.angle_beta   90.00
_cell.angle_gamma   90.00
#
_symmetry.space_group_name_H-M   'P 1'
#
loop_
_entity.id
_entity.type
_entity.pdbx_description
1 polymer ?
#
loop_
_entity_poly.entity_id
_entity_poly.type
_entity_poly.pdbx_seq_one_letter_code
_entity_poly.pdbx_strand_id
1 'polypeptide(L)'
;MNEISAAGPDGQRTTLVDPFGREVSYLRVSVTDRCDLRCVYCMSENMTFLPRKDLLTLEELDRLCSAFIEKGVRKLRLTGGEPLVRRNLMSLIE
;
A
#
# COMPACT_ATOMS: atom_id res chain seq x y z
N MET A 1 -15.55 -1.32 25.44
CA MET A 1 -14.98 -2.64 25.09
C MET A 1 -14.79 -2.66 23.57
N ASN A 2 -13.66 -2.31 22.97
CA ASN A 2 -12.34 -1.91 23.45
C ASN A 2 -11.82 -0.76 22.58
N GLU A 3 -11.31 0.27 23.25
CA GLU A 3 -10.41 1.27 22.68
C GLU A 3 -9.04 0.62 22.46
N ILE A 4 -8.41 0.84 21.30
CA ILE A 4 -7.02 0.42 21.08
C ILE A 4 -6.26 1.62 20.54
N SER A 5 -5.81 2.54 21.42
CA SER A 5 -4.87 3.63 21.11
C SER A 5 -3.43 3.17 21.17
N ALA A 6 -2.69 3.34 20.06
CA ALA A 6 -1.24 3.14 19.98
C ALA A 6 -0.55 4.52 20.00
N ALA A 7 0.04 4.84 21.14
CA ALA A 7 0.55 6.14 21.52
C ALA A 7 2.01 6.38 21.09
N GLY A 8 2.32 7.60 20.59
CA GLY A 8 3.68 8.16 20.65
C GLY A 8 4.06 8.57 22.08
N PRO A 9 5.23 9.19 22.33
CA PRO A 9 5.71 9.51 23.70
C PRO A 9 4.76 10.40 24.53
N ASP A 10 3.73 10.99 23.90
CA ASP A 10 2.65 11.77 24.51
C ASP A 10 1.26 11.08 24.52
N GLY A 11 1.15 9.75 24.35
CA GLY A 11 -0.17 9.08 24.45
C GLY A 11 -1.08 9.21 23.21
N GLN A 12 -0.77 10.13 22.29
CA GLN A 12 -1.67 10.52 21.20
C GLN A 12 -1.42 9.70 19.93
N ARG A 13 -2.42 8.93 19.48
CA ARG A 13 -2.48 8.48 18.07
C ARG A 13 -2.60 9.70 17.18
N THR A 14 -1.55 10.03 16.45
CA THR A 14 -1.58 11.10 15.45
C THR A 14 -2.25 10.57 14.19
N THR A 15 -3.57 10.80 14.09
CA THR A 15 -4.30 10.59 12.84
C THR A 15 -3.67 11.45 11.74
N LEU A 16 -3.35 10.83 10.60
CA LEU A 16 -2.83 11.54 9.45
C LEU A 16 -3.94 12.37 8.81
N VAL A 17 -3.88 13.69 8.98
CA VAL A 17 -4.85 14.65 8.44
C VAL A 17 -4.14 15.55 7.43
N ASP A 18 -4.74 15.72 6.25
CA ASP A 18 -4.21 16.62 5.23
C ASP A 18 -4.61 18.09 5.47
N PRO A 19 -4.06 19.05 4.71
CA PRO A 19 -4.40 20.47 4.86
C PRO A 19 -5.87 20.84 4.62
N PHE A 20 -6.67 19.94 4.03
CA PHE A 20 -8.10 20.12 3.81
C PHE A 20 -8.95 19.50 4.94
N GLY A 21 -8.31 18.97 6.00
CA GLY A 21 -9.00 18.38 7.13
C GLY A 21 -9.48 16.95 6.89
N ARG A 22 -8.98 16.26 5.85
CA ARG A 22 -9.38 14.87 5.54
C ARG A 22 -8.48 13.88 6.26
N GLU A 23 -9.08 12.92 6.94
CA GLU A 23 -8.36 11.80 7.56
C GLU A 23 -7.95 10.77 6.52
N VAL A 24 -6.66 10.43 6.50
CA VAL A 24 -6.12 9.38 5.64
C VAL A 24 -6.38 8.02 6.29
N SER A 25 -7.52 7.43 5.97
CA SER A 25 -7.95 6.12 6.50
C SER A 25 -7.73 4.96 5.52
N TYR A 26 -7.36 5.24 4.26
CA TYR A 26 -7.31 4.27 3.18
C TYR A 26 -6.02 4.42 2.36
N LEU A 27 -5.25 3.34 2.28
CA LEU A 27 -4.00 3.28 1.51
C LEU A 27 -4.13 2.25 0.38
N ARG A 28 -3.87 2.70 -0.85
CA ARG A 28 -3.75 1.84 -2.03
C ARG A 28 -2.29 1.54 -2.27
N VAL A 29 -1.93 0.26 -2.27
CA VAL A 29 -0.55 -0.20 -2.37
C VAL A 29 -0.38 -0.85 -3.74
N SER A 30 0.34 -0.17 -4.65
CA SER A 30 0.68 -0.73 -5.96
C SER A 30 1.88 -1.66 -5.80
N VAL A 31 1.66 -2.97 -5.87
CA VAL A 31 2.71 -3.97 -5.63
C VAL A 31 3.46 -4.33 -6.90
N THR A 32 2.88 -4.12 -8.08
CA THR A 32 3.57 -4.39 -9.34
C THR A 32 2.99 -3.53 -10.46
N ASP A 33 3.78 -3.30 -11.50
CA ASP A 33 3.40 -2.64 -12.73
C ASP A 33 3.03 -3.64 -13.84
N ARG A 34 3.20 -4.95 -13.60
CA ARG A 34 2.92 -6.02 -14.56
C ARG A 34 1.50 -6.52 -14.41
N CYS A 35 0.87 -6.81 -15.55
CA CYS A 35 -0.43 -7.45 -15.65
C CYS A 35 -0.40 -8.52 -16.75
N ASP A 36 -1.14 -9.61 -16.55
CA ASP A 36 -1.32 -10.69 -17.51
C ASP A 36 -2.36 -10.35 -18.60
N LEU A 37 -3.23 -9.37 -18.35
CA LEU A 37 -4.15 -8.82 -19.34
C LEU A 37 -3.55 -7.63 -20.09
N ARG A 38 -4.19 -7.20 -21.19
CA ARG A 38 -3.85 -6.02 -22.00
C ARG A 38 -5.11 -5.21 -22.32
N CYS A 39 -5.77 -4.72 -21.28
CA CYS A 39 -7.03 -4.00 -21.42
C CYS A 39 -6.80 -2.65 -22.12
N VAL A 40 -7.53 -2.38 -23.21
CA VAL A 40 -7.41 -1.16 -24.05
C VAL A 40 -7.50 0.14 -23.25
N TYR A 41 -8.32 0.17 -22.19
CA TYR A 41 -8.53 1.36 -21.36
C TYR A 41 -7.54 1.50 -20.19
N CYS A 42 -6.67 0.52 -19.96
CA CYS A 42 -5.83 0.45 -18.76
C CYS A 42 -4.35 0.30 -19.11
N MET A 43 -4.00 -0.61 -20.01
CA MET A 43 -2.62 -0.94 -20.29
C MET A 43 -2.31 -0.80 -21.78
N SER A 44 -1.33 0.05 -22.08
CA SER A 44 -0.82 0.27 -23.43
C SER A 44 -0.26 -1.03 -24.02
N GLU A 45 -0.40 -1.22 -25.33
CA GLU A 45 0.20 -2.34 -26.04
C GLU A 45 1.74 -2.32 -25.93
N ASN A 46 2.33 -1.13 -25.98
CA ASN A 46 3.78 -0.92 -25.91
C ASN A 46 4.15 -0.30 -24.56
N MET A 47 4.23 -1.11 -23.51
CA MET A 47 4.58 -0.65 -22.17
C MET A 47 5.99 -1.09 -21.76
N THR A 48 6.78 -0.14 -21.24
CA THR A 48 8.08 -0.42 -20.62
C THR A 48 7.88 -0.64 -19.13
N PHE A 49 8.03 -1.88 -18.68
CA PHE A 49 7.96 -2.21 -17.26
C PHE A 49 9.20 -1.72 -16.51
N LEU A 50 8.99 -1.31 -15.27
CA LEU A 50 10.04 -1.00 -14.33
C LEU A 50 10.98 -2.20 -14.14
N PRO A 51 12.30 -1.96 -14.12
CA PRO A 51 13.27 -2.91 -13.60
C PRO A 51 12.87 -3.34 -12.19
N ARG A 52 13.05 -4.62 -11.86
CA ARG A 52 12.67 -5.16 -10.54
C ARG A 52 13.30 -4.42 -9.36
N LYS A 53 14.51 -3.90 -9.54
CA LYS A 53 15.26 -3.15 -8.52
C LYS A 53 14.62 -1.80 -8.16
N ASP A 54 13.76 -1.28 -9.02
CA ASP A 54 13.10 0.01 -8.83
C ASP A 54 11.70 -0.17 -8.18
N LEU A 55 11.27 -1.43 -7.98
CA LEU A 55 10.09 -1.76 -7.18
C LEU A 55 10.52 -1.96 -5.73
N LEU A 56 9.72 -1.43 -4.80
CA LEU A 56 9.89 -1.70 -3.37
C LEU A 56 9.88 -3.21 -3.10
N THR A 57 10.74 -3.67 -2.20
CA THR A 57 10.74 -5.06 -1.72
C THR A 57 9.49 -5.35 -0.89
N LEU A 58 9.25 -6.61 -0.54
CA LEU A 58 8.08 -6.95 0.30
C LEU A 58 8.26 -6.41 1.72
N GLU A 59 9.48 -6.42 2.23
CA GLU A 59 9.87 -5.91 3.54
C GLU A 59 9.72 -4.39 3.61
N GLU A 60 10.07 -3.68 2.53
CA GLU A 60 9.86 -2.23 2.45
C GLU A 60 8.37 -1.87 2.40
N LEU A 61 7.57 -2.66 1.68
CA LEU A 61 6.12 -2.49 1.62
C LEU A 61 5.47 -2.74 2.99
N ASP A 62 5.88 -3.80 3.69
CA ASP A 62 5.41 -4.10 5.05
C ASP A 62 5.71 -2.96 6.02
N ARG A 63 6.97 -2.50 6.05
CA ARG A 63 7.40 -1.37 6.88
C ARG A 63 6.60 -0.11 6.58
N LEU A 64 6.35 0.18 5.30
CA LEU A 64 5.57 1.35 4.88
C LEU A 64 4.12 1.23 5.34
N CYS A 65 3.47 0.08 5.09
CA CYS A 65 2.09 -0.16 5.46
C CYS A 65 1.89 -0.06 6.98
N SER A 66 2.79 -0.66 7.76
CA SER A 66 2.80 -0.61 9.22
C SER A 66 2.88 0.82 9.74
N ALA A 67 3.79 1.64 9.18
CA ALA A 67 3.90 3.05 9.56
C ALA A 67 2.60 3.84 9.26
N PHE A 68 1.92 3.56 8.15
CA PHE A 68 0.63 4.19 7.85
C PHE A 68 -0.51 3.72 8.76
N ILE A 69 -0.52 2.43 9.14
CA ILE A 69 -1.50 1.89 10.09
C ILE A 69 -1.35 2.56 11.46
N GLU A 70 -0.12 2.77 11.93
CA GLU A 70 0.16 3.51 13.17
C GLU A 70 -0.38 4.95 13.12
N LYS A 71 -0.45 5.55 11.93
CA LYS A 71 -1.01 6.89 11.68
C LYS A 71 -2.51 6.91 11.39
N GLY A 72 -3.20 5.79 11.59
CA GLY A 72 -4.67 5.73 11.54
C GLY A 72 -5.26 5.16 10.25
N VAL A 73 -4.44 4.69 9.30
CA VAL A 73 -4.96 3.94 8.16
C VAL A 73 -5.64 2.66 8.65
N ARG A 74 -6.85 2.40 8.15
CA ARG A 74 -7.68 1.23 8.53
C ARG A 74 -7.92 0.27 7.38
N LYS A 75 -7.72 0.73 6.15
CA LYS A 75 -7.96 -0.06 4.95
C LYS A 75 -6.72 -0.05 4.07
N LEU A 76 -6.20 -1.23 3.79
CA LEU A 76 -5.19 -1.46 2.76
C LEU A 76 -5.85 -2.11 1.55
N ARG A 77 -5.61 -1.58 0.35
CA ARG A 77 -5.98 -2.24 -0.89
C ARG A 77 -4.73 -2.47 -1.73
N LEU A 78 -4.38 -3.73 -1.90
CA LEU A 78 -3.33 -4.15 -2.82
C LEU A 78 -3.85 -3.99 -4.26
N THR A 79 -3.06 -3.32 -5.09
CA THR A 79 -3.32 -3.05 -6.50
C THR A 79 -2.02 -3.16 -7.30
N GLY A 80 -2.04 -2.77 -8.56
CA GLY A 80 -0.86 -2.73 -9.42
C GLY A 80 -1.30 -2.70 -10.88
N GLY A 81 -0.60 -3.45 -11.70
CA GLY A 81 -1.23 -4.23 -12.76
C GLY A 81 -2.09 -5.32 -12.14
N GLU A 82 -1.67 -6.59 -12.26
CA GLU A 82 -2.31 -7.71 -11.57
C GLU A 82 -1.47 -8.10 -10.35
N PRO A 83 -1.94 -7.84 -9.11
CA PRO A 83 -1.20 -8.16 -7.89
C PRO A 83 -0.66 -9.59 -7.85
N LEU A 84 -1.46 -10.58 -8.27
CA LEU A 84 -1.10 -11.99 -8.16
C LEU A 84 0.06 -12.41 -9.07
N VAL A 85 0.44 -11.57 -10.05
CA VAL A 85 1.63 -11.78 -10.88
C VAL A 85 2.92 -11.53 -10.09
N ARG A 86 2.88 -10.77 -8.98
CA ARG A 86 4.05 -10.53 -8.14
C ARG A 86 4.38 -11.78 -7.32
N ARG A 87 5.58 -12.32 -7.56
CA ARG A 87 6.10 -13.48 -6.82
C ARG A 87 6.12 -13.21 -5.31
N ASN A 88 5.76 -14.22 -4.54
CA ASN A 88 5.73 -14.23 -3.08
C ASN A 88 4.82 -13.16 -2.45
N LEU A 89 3.88 -12.55 -3.20
CA LEU A 89 3.02 -11.51 -2.64
C LEU A 89 2.24 -11.96 -1.40
N MET A 90 1.88 -13.24 -1.32
CA MET A 90 1.13 -13.79 -0.18
C MET A 90 1.86 -13.60 1.16
N SER A 91 3.20 -13.58 1.17
CA SER A 91 3.96 -13.36 2.40
C SER A 91 3.84 -11.94 2.96
N LEU A 92 3.23 -11.00 2.23
CA LEU A 92 2.89 -9.66 2.72
C LEU A 92 1.60 -9.67 3.57
N ILE A 93 0.81 -10.74 3.50
CA ILE A 93 -0.52 -10.83 4.12
C ILE A 93 -0.51 -11.75 5.35
N GLU A 94 0.55 -12.54 5.53
CA GLU A 94 0.77 -13.40 6.71
C GLU A 94 1.07 -12.59 7.97
#